data_AF-A0A0A2MKD9-F1
#
_entry.id   AF-A0A0A2MKD9-F1
#
_cell.length_a   1.000
_cell.length_b   1.000
_cell.length_c   1.000
_cell.angle_alpha   90.00
_cell.angle_beta   90.00
_cell.angle_gamma   90.00
#
_symmetry.space_group_name_H-M   'P 1'
#
loop_
_entity.id
_entity.type
_entity.pdbx_description
1 polymer ?
#
loop_
_entity_poly.entity_id
_entity_poly.type
_entity_poly.pdbx_seq_one_letter_code
_entity_poly.pdbx_strand_id
1 'polypeptide(L)'
;MKALVLGIVLIGLSPCATGQLVYTNNSETIFLDHPTVLQYIKGSHLKTSERHTYSITNDTLTITTPLLPIAADPSKFSNSITGQQFLFSKDSLVNTTTGATYYSPNVQKAKERKASKGIYVVVDGVKHKIRKNSDRNILTTINMADYNITSPDKETAYRLYNINKKYTTLVLTKK
;
A
#
# COMPACT_ATOMS: atom_id res chain seq x y z
N MET A 1 -63.86 -17.70 -4.20
CA MET A 1 -63.23 -17.52 -2.87
C MET A 1 -61.75 -17.25 -3.10
N LYS A 2 -61.30 -16.02 -2.90
CA LYS A 2 -59.90 -15.60 -3.11
C LYS A 2 -59.16 -15.73 -1.78
N ALA A 3 -58.18 -16.63 -1.70
CA ALA A 3 -57.31 -16.75 -0.55
C ALA A 3 -56.28 -15.60 -0.56
N LEU A 4 -56.33 -14.77 0.47
CA LEU A 4 -55.42 -13.65 0.70
C LEU A 4 -54.13 -14.22 1.29
N VAL A 5 -53.05 -14.25 0.50
CA VAL A 5 -51.72 -14.63 0.98
C VAL A 5 -51.16 -13.47 1.80
N LEU A 6 -51.09 -13.66 3.12
CA LEU A 6 -50.45 -12.74 4.05
C LEU A 6 -48.92 -12.94 3.94
N GLY A 7 -48.27 -12.12 3.10
CA GLY A 7 -46.83 -12.11 2.96
C GLY A 7 -46.17 -11.55 4.22
N ILE A 8 -45.52 -12.42 4.99
CA ILE A 8 -44.58 -12.02 6.04
C ILE A 8 -43.38 -11.38 5.35
N VAL A 9 -43.29 -10.05 5.45
CA VAL A 9 -42.07 -9.31 5.11
C VAL A 9 -41.03 -9.67 6.18
N LEU A 10 -40.20 -10.67 5.89
CA LEU A 10 -38.93 -10.83 6.60
C LEU A 10 -38.10 -9.59 6.30
N ILE A 11 -38.06 -8.66 7.25
CA ILE A 11 -37.06 -7.61 7.32
C ILE A 11 -35.72 -8.34 7.44
N GLY A 12 -35.05 -8.50 6.32
CA GLY A 12 -33.69 -9.00 6.25
C GLY A 12 -32.80 -8.04 7.04
N LEU A 13 -32.53 -8.40 8.30
CA LEU A 13 -31.36 -7.92 9.02
C LEU A 13 -30.16 -8.26 8.15
N SER A 14 -29.67 -7.26 7.45
CA SER A 14 -28.42 -7.37 6.71
C SER A 14 -27.35 -7.78 7.72
N PRO A 15 -26.64 -8.91 7.54
CA PRO A 15 -25.47 -9.16 8.37
C PRO A 15 -24.51 -8.02 8.08
N CYS A 16 -24.31 -7.17 9.08
CA CYS A 16 -23.28 -6.14 9.08
C CYS A 16 -21.97 -6.83 8.72
N ALA A 17 -21.54 -6.72 7.47
CA ALA A 17 -20.27 -7.25 7.00
C ALA A 17 -19.18 -6.49 7.78
N THR A 18 -18.71 -7.10 8.86
CA THR A 18 -17.54 -6.63 9.60
C THR A 18 -16.38 -6.61 8.63
N GLY A 19 -16.05 -5.41 8.15
CA GLY A 19 -15.05 -5.20 7.11
C GLY A 19 -13.69 -5.71 7.55
N GLN A 20 -13.11 -6.60 6.76
CA GLN A 20 -11.74 -7.05 6.90
C GLN A 20 -10.79 -5.84 6.86
N LEU A 21 -9.95 -5.68 7.88
CA LEU A 21 -8.90 -4.64 7.87
C LEU A 21 -7.65 -5.19 7.17
N VAL A 22 -7.02 -4.36 6.35
CA VAL A 22 -5.85 -4.75 5.56
C VAL A 22 -4.72 -3.77 5.82
N TYR A 23 -3.54 -4.27 6.12
CA TYR A 23 -2.34 -3.47 6.36
C TYR A 23 -1.19 -4.01 5.53
N THR A 24 -0.47 -3.13 4.84
CA THR A 24 0.62 -3.54 3.93
C THR A 24 1.92 -2.83 4.26
N ASN A 25 3.04 -3.53 4.03
CA ASN A 25 4.39 -2.97 4.07
C ASN A 25 5.23 -3.63 2.99
N ASN A 26 5.51 -2.94 1.88
CA ASN A 26 6.37 -3.36 0.77
C ASN A 26 6.08 -4.78 0.21
N SER A 27 6.56 -5.81 0.90
CA SER A 27 6.43 -7.23 0.55
C SER A 27 5.54 -8.04 1.50
N GLU A 28 4.93 -7.41 2.50
CA GLU A 28 4.16 -8.07 3.55
C GLU A 28 2.76 -7.49 3.62
N THR A 29 1.79 -8.35 3.94
CA THR A 29 0.39 -7.96 4.12
C THR A 29 -0.19 -8.69 5.33
N ILE A 30 -0.89 -7.94 6.18
CA ILE A 30 -1.63 -8.43 7.33
C ILE A 30 -3.12 -8.15 7.07
N PHE A 31 -3.92 -9.20 7.04
CA PHE A 31 -5.37 -9.12 7.05
C PHE A 31 -5.86 -9.43 8.45
N LEU A 32 -6.69 -8.55 9.01
CA LEU A 32 -7.41 -8.82 10.25
C LEU A 32 -8.85 -9.20 9.88
N ASP A 33 -9.12 -10.49 9.90
CA ASP A 33 -10.47 -11.06 9.78
C ASP A 33 -11.14 -10.95 11.15
N HIS A 34 -12.19 -10.14 11.21
CA HIS A 34 -12.95 -10.00 12.44
C HIS A 34 -13.71 -11.30 12.75
N PRO A 35 -13.74 -11.79 14.00
CA PRO A 35 -13.27 -11.11 15.22
C PRO A 35 -11.86 -11.44 15.71
N THR A 36 -11.21 -12.52 15.26
CA THR A 36 -10.01 -13.04 15.95
C THR A 36 -8.97 -13.70 15.03
N VAL A 37 -9.20 -13.73 13.71
CA VAL A 37 -8.31 -14.43 12.79
C VAL A 37 -7.46 -13.41 12.03
N LEU A 38 -6.15 -13.60 12.04
CA LEU A 38 -5.20 -12.80 11.28
C LEU A 38 -4.62 -13.68 10.17
N GLN A 39 -4.60 -13.18 8.94
CA GLN A 39 -3.85 -13.79 7.85
C GLN A 39 -2.64 -12.92 7.53
N TYR A 40 -1.46 -13.52 7.60
CA TYR A 40 -0.19 -12.89 7.27
C TYR A 40 0.35 -13.45 5.96
N ILE A 41 0.70 -12.57 5.03
CA ILE A 41 1.26 -12.94 3.73
C ILE A 41 2.62 -12.28 3.59
N LYS A 42 3.61 -13.06 3.15
CA LYS A 42 4.96 -12.58 2.82
C LYS A 42 5.32 -12.88 1.37
N GLY A 43 5.84 -11.88 0.66
CA GLY A 43 6.28 -11.95 -0.74
C GLY A 43 5.38 -11.16 -1.71
N SER A 44 5.97 -10.73 -2.83
CA SER A 44 5.30 -9.88 -3.83
C SER A 44 4.27 -10.61 -4.72
N HIS A 45 4.21 -11.94 -4.66
CA HIS A 45 3.37 -12.79 -5.54
C HIS A 45 2.84 -14.05 -4.82
N LEU A 46 2.15 -13.87 -3.68
CA LEU A 46 1.39 -14.93 -2.97
C LEU A 46 2.14 -16.27 -2.78
N LYS A 47 3.38 -16.24 -2.28
CA LYS A 47 4.18 -17.46 -2.17
C LYS A 47 4.04 -18.17 -0.82
N THR A 48 3.75 -17.44 0.25
CA THR A 48 3.67 -18.01 1.60
C THR A 48 2.65 -17.23 2.43
N SER A 49 1.69 -17.92 3.08
CA SER A 49 0.75 -17.32 4.04
C SER A 49 0.64 -18.12 5.33
N GLU A 50 0.52 -17.43 6.47
CA GLU A 50 0.19 -18.02 7.78
C GLU A 50 -1.13 -17.45 8.28
N ARG A 51 -1.86 -18.24 9.06
CA ARG A 51 -3.02 -17.77 9.81
C ARG A 51 -2.73 -17.89 11.30
N HIS A 52 -3.19 -16.90 12.05
CA HIS A 52 -3.00 -16.80 13.49
C HIS A 52 -4.29 -16.35 14.16
N THR A 53 -4.42 -16.62 15.44
CA THR A 53 -5.36 -15.88 16.29
C THR A 53 -4.70 -14.60 16.81
N TYR A 54 -5.51 -13.55 16.98
CA TYR A 54 -5.05 -12.32 17.63
C TYR A 54 -6.06 -11.84 18.68
N SER A 55 -5.58 -11.03 19.61
CA SER A 55 -6.40 -10.26 20.54
C SER A 55 -5.97 -8.79 20.51
N ILE A 56 -6.89 -7.89 20.85
CA ILE A 56 -6.59 -6.46 20.99
C ILE A 56 -6.90 -6.05 22.43
N THR A 57 -5.95 -5.39 23.10
CA THR A 57 -6.12 -4.85 24.45
C THR A 57 -5.34 -3.54 24.54
N ASN A 58 -6.01 -2.45 24.95
CA ASN A 58 -5.38 -1.11 25.06
C ASN A 58 -4.55 -0.73 23.82
N ASP A 59 -5.19 -0.77 22.64
CA ASP A 59 -4.55 -0.49 21.34
C ASP A 59 -3.35 -1.38 20.98
N THR A 60 -3.14 -2.48 21.71
CA THR A 60 -2.09 -3.46 21.42
C THR A 60 -2.71 -4.72 20.85
N LEU A 61 -2.36 -5.04 19.60
CA LEU A 61 -2.68 -6.30 18.95
C LEU A 61 -1.61 -7.33 19.28
N THR A 62 -1.99 -8.45 19.90
CA THR A 62 -1.08 -9.56 20.24
C THR A 62 -1.42 -10.79 19.41
N ILE A 63 -0.42 -11.33 18.72
CA ILE A 63 -0.55 -12.56 17.94
C ILE A 63 -0.30 -13.77 18.85
N THR A 64 -1.28 -14.64 18.97
CA THR A 64 -1.29 -15.70 19.99
C THR A 64 -0.95 -17.06 19.41
N THR A 65 -1.87 -17.64 18.63
CA THR A 65 -1.78 -19.06 18.26
C THR A 65 -1.71 -19.21 16.74
N PRO A 66 -0.73 -19.94 16.20
CA PRO A 66 -0.73 -20.32 14.79
C PRO A 66 -1.89 -21.29 14.52
N LEU A 67 -2.67 -20.99 13.47
CA LEU A 67 -3.73 -21.85 12.97
C LEU A 67 -3.18 -22.71 11.82
N LEU A 68 -2.93 -23.99 12.06
CA LEU A 68 -2.47 -24.97 11.05
C LEU A 68 -3.66 -25.53 10.22
N PRO A 69 -3.51 -25.82 8.91
CA PRO A 69 -2.85 -25.01 7.88
C PRO A 69 -3.76 -24.77 6.65
N ILE A 70 -3.57 -23.67 5.91
CA ILE A 70 -3.95 -23.62 4.49
C ILE A 70 -2.68 -23.31 3.67
N ALA A 71 -2.06 -24.40 3.21
CA ALA A 71 -1.07 -24.55 2.14
C ALA A 71 -0.09 -23.39 1.83
N ALA A 72 1.15 -23.50 2.34
CA ALA A 72 2.41 -23.27 1.62
C ALA A 72 3.57 -23.60 2.57
N ASP A 73 4.15 -24.79 2.45
CA ASP A 73 5.44 -25.23 3.05
C ASP A 73 5.93 -24.43 4.29
N PRO A 74 5.64 -24.91 5.52
CA PRO A 74 6.02 -24.25 6.76
C PRO A 74 7.53 -23.96 6.88
N SER A 75 8.38 -24.72 6.16
CA SER A 75 9.83 -24.50 6.14
C SER A 75 10.24 -23.18 5.49
N LYS A 76 9.35 -22.53 4.72
CA LYS A 76 9.60 -21.23 4.08
C LYS A 76 9.28 -20.04 4.97
N PHE A 77 8.67 -20.25 6.13
CA PHE A 77 8.46 -19.22 7.14
C PHE A 77 9.51 -19.32 8.24
N SER A 78 10.73 -18.86 7.94
CA SER A 78 11.78 -18.74 8.96
C SER A 78 11.44 -17.73 10.07
N ASN A 79 10.47 -16.84 9.82
CA ASN A 79 10.10 -15.74 10.69
C ASN A 79 8.58 -15.74 10.91
N SER A 80 8.07 -16.69 11.70
CA SER A 80 6.69 -16.62 12.17
C SER A 80 6.47 -15.33 12.97
N ILE A 81 5.29 -14.73 12.82
CA ILE A 81 4.90 -13.54 13.59
C ILE A 81 4.20 -13.90 14.92
N THR A 82 4.18 -15.19 15.27
CA THR A 82 3.63 -15.68 16.55
C THR A 82 4.30 -14.97 17.73
N GLY A 83 3.51 -14.54 18.71
CA GLY A 83 3.99 -13.83 19.91
C GLY A 83 4.38 -12.37 19.67
N GLN A 84 4.32 -11.87 18.44
CA GLN A 84 4.59 -10.46 18.16
C GLN A 84 3.43 -9.58 18.61
N GLN A 85 3.78 -8.36 18.99
CA GLN A 85 2.84 -7.32 19.39
C GLN A 85 2.91 -6.15 18.42
N PHE A 86 1.76 -5.53 18.20
CA PHE A 86 1.63 -4.37 17.33
C PHE A 86 0.84 -3.29 18.04
N LEU A 87 1.32 -2.04 17.98
CA LEU A 87 0.46 -0.89 18.24
C LEU A 87 -0.53 -0.79 17.08
N PHE A 88 -1.80 -0.90 17.41
CA PHE A 88 -2.91 -0.94 16.48
C PHE A 88 -3.61 0.41 16.43
N SER A 89 -3.76 0.93 15.22
CA SER A 89 -4.57 2.09 14.95
C SER A 89 -5.39 1.88 13.67
N LYS A 90 -6.31 2.81 13.42
CA LYS A 90 -7.12 2.82 12.19
C LYS A 90 -6.25 2.81 10.92
N ASP A 91 -5.11 3.49 10.96
CA ASP A 91 -4.30 3.77 9.77
C ASP A 91 -2.98 3.00 9.71
N SER A 92 -2.55 2.40 10.82
CA SER A 92 -1.31 1.64 10.88
C SER A 92 -1.30 0.52 11.93
N LEU A 93 -0.45 -0.48 11.66
CA LEU A 93 0.06 -1.44 12.62
C LEU A 93 1.56 -1.20 12.77
N VAL A 94 2.06 -1.04 14.00
CA VAL A 94 3.50 -0.85 14.25
C VAL A 94 4.00 -1.99 15.13
N ASN A 95 4.89 -2.83 14.62
CA ASN A 95 5.49 -3.91 15.38
C ASN A 95 6.33 -3.34 16.53
N THR A 96 6.01 -3.70 17.78
CA THR A 96 6.65 -3.12 18.97
C THR A 96 8.10 -3.57 19.14
N THR A 97 8.47 -4.73 18.61
CA THR A 97 9.83 -5.28 18.71
C THR A 97 10.74 -4.76 17.60
N THR A 98 10.25 -4.72 16.36
CA THR A 98 11.08 -4.40 15.18
C THR A 98 10.92 -2.97 14.68
N GLY A 99 9.89 -2.25 15.11
CA GLY A 99 9.53 -0.93 14.58
C GLY A 99 8.93 -0.96 13.15
N ALA A 100 8.76 -2.15 12.56
CA ALA A 100 8.18 -2.29 11.23
C ALA A 100 6.74 -1.74 11.21
N THR A 101 6.44 -0.84 10.27
CA THR A 101 5.13 -0.21 10.16
C THR A 101 4.39 -0.67 8.91
N TYR A 102 3.15 -1.10 9.10
CA TYR A 102 2.22 -1.51 8.06
C TYR A 102 1.10 -0.48 7.98
N TYR A 103 0.73 -0.05 6.77
CA TYR A 103 -0.24 1.01 6.56
C TYR A 103 -1.55 0.48 5.99
N SER A 104 -2.66 1.12 6.35
CA SER A 104 -3.93 0.92 5.67
C SER A 104 -3.79 1.23 4.17
N PRO A 105 -4.61 0.65 3.27
CA PRO A 105 -4.41 0.79 1.83
C PRO A 105 -4.52 2.23 1.36
N ASN A 106 -5.31 3.06 2.06
CA ASN A 106 -5.48 4.48 1.75
C ASN A 106 -4.20 5.26 2.07
N VAL A 107 -3.60 5.03 3.24
CA VAL A 107 -2.34 5.66 3.64
C VAL A 107 -1.18 5.16 2.79
N GLN A 108 -1.14 3.86 2.49
CA GLN A 108 -0.14 3.28 1.59
C GLN A 108 -0.23 3.90 0.18
N LYS A 109 -1.44 4.00 -0.40
CA LYS A 109 -1.66 4.70 -1.68
C LYS A 109 -1.24 6.17 -1.61
N ALA A 110 -1.50 6.87 -0.52
CA ALA A 110 -1.05 8.24 -0.34
C ALA A 110 0.47 8.36 -0.28
N LYS A 111 1.15 7.42 0.41
CA LYS A 111 2.62 7.32 0.44
C LYS A 111 3.22 6.99 -0.92
N GLU A 112 2.64 6.03 -1.64
CA GLU A 112 3.07 5.68 -3.00
C GLU A 112 2.83 6.80 -4.00
N ARG A 113 1.73 7.55 -3.84
CA ARG A 113 1.49 8.78 -4.59
C ARG A 113 2.51 9.86 -4.26
N LYS A 114 3.17 9.83 -3.09
CA LYS A 114 4.29 10.74 -2.76
C LYS A 114 5.65 10.18 -3.21
N ALA A 115 5.85 8.87 -3.19
CA ALA A 115 7.08 8.20 -3.62
C ALA A 115 7.22 8.21 -5.15
N SER A 116 8.07 9.08 -5.69
CA SER A 116 8.36 9.12 -7.12
C SER A 116 9.17 7.90 -7.56
N LYS A 117 8.69 7.14 -8.56
CA LYS A 117 9.43 6.00 -9.15
C LYS A 117 10.61 6.41 -10.05
N GLY A 118 10.99 7.69 -10.02
CA GLY A 118 12.02 8.30 -10.86
C GLY A 118 11.66 9.73 -11.24
N ILE A 119 12.57 10.39 -11.96
CA ILE A 119 12.44 11.78 -12.39
C ILE A 119 12.33 11.82 -13.91
N TYR A 120 11.42 12.63 -14.43
CA TYR A 120 11.46 13.13 -15.80
C TYR A 120 12.00 14.56 -15.79
N VAL A 121 12.76 14.90 -16.81
CA VAL A 121 13.26 16.25 -17.07
C VAL A 121 12.72 16.66 -18.43
N VAL A 122 11.98 17.76 -18.49
CA VAL A 122 11.50 18.35 -19.74
C VAL A 122 12.39 19.53 -20.07
N VAL A 123 13.10 19.47 -21.19
CA VAL A 123 13.97 20.56 -21.68
C VAL A 123 13.38 21.04 -22.99
N ASP A 124 13.04 22.33 -23.07
CA ASP A 124 12.49 22.94 -24.30
C ASP A 124 11.30 22.15 -24.90
N GLY A 125 10.44 21.62 -24.02
CA GLY A 125 9.26 20.82 -24.38
C GLY A 125 9.52 19.33 -24.64
N VAL A 126 10.79 18.90 -24.72
CA VAL A 126 11.16 17.51 -24.93
C VAL A 126 11.32 16.79 -23.58
N LYS A 127 10.57 15.71 -23.37
CA LYS A 127 10.62 14.94 -22.11
C LYS A 127 11.69 13.85 -22.15
N HIS A 128 12.51 13.81 -21.11
CA HIS A 128 13.55 12.83 -20.90
C HIS A 128 13.32 12.10 -19.58
N LYS A 129 13.32 10.78 -19.63
CA LYS A 129 13.20 9.96 -18.41
C LYS A 129 14.60 9.75 -17.84
N ILE A 130 14.86 10.18 -16.62
CA ILE A 130 16.14 9.94 -15.95
C ILE A 130 16.14 8.53 -15.35
N ARG A 131 16.99 7.67 -15.87
CA ARG A 131 17.34 6.35 -15.33
C ARG A 131 18.68 6.48 -14.59
N LYS A 132 18.82 5.73 -13.48
CA LYS A 132 19.96 5.83 -12.53
C LYS A 132 21.36 5.88 -13.17
N ASN A 133 21.58 5.25 -14.33
CA ASN A 133 22.91 5.06 -14.91
C ASN A 133 23.12 5.58 -16.34
N SER A 134 22.09 6.02 -17.09
CA SER A 134 22.25 6.36 -18.53
C SER A 134 22.11 7.83 -18.90
N ASP A 135 21.59 8.68 -18.00
CA ASP A 135 21.13 10.03 -18.39
C ASP A 135 21.91 11.18 -17.72
N ARG A 136 23.09 10.89 -17.15
CA ARG A 136 24.05 11.96 -16.77
C ARG A 136 24.25 12.93 -17.94
N ASN A 137 24.27 12.41 -19.16
CA ASN A 137 24.49 13.17 -20.39
C ASN A 137 23.53 14.35 -20.56
N ILE A 138 22.23 14.21 -20.25
CA ILE A 138 21.22 15.25 -20.50
C ILE A 138 21.39 16.43 -19.54
N LEU A 139 21.74 16.16 -18.29
CA LEU A 139 21.99 17.19 -17.28
C LEU A 139 23.40 17.79 -17.41
N THR A 140 24.32 17.12 -18.10
CA THR A 140 25.69 17.62 -18.33
C THR A 140 25.88 18.38 -19.64
N THR A 141 25.02 18.19 -20.65
CA THR A 141 25.09 18.98 -21.90
C THR A 141 24.37 20.32 -21.82
N ILE A 142 23.51 20.52 -20.82
CA ILE A 142 22.80 21.78 -20.62
C ILE A 142 23.51 22.62 -19.55
N ASN A 143 23.77 23.89 -19.86
CA ASN A 143 24.21 24.85 -18.86
C ASN A 143 23.00 25.27 -18.03
N MET A 144 22.87 24.72 -16.81
CA MET A 144 21.72 25.01 -15.95
C MET A 144 21.58 26.49 -15.58
N ALA A 145 22.64 27.30 -15.70
CA ALA A 145 22.57 28.74 -15.48
C ALA A 145 21.64 29.46 -16.49
N ASP A 146 21.42 28.87 -17.66
CA ASP A 146 20.64 29.45 -18.76
C ASP A 146 19.15 29.10 -18.69
N TYR A 147 18.74 28.32 -17.67
CA TYR A 147 17.37 27.79 -17.56
C TYR A 147 16.72 28.15 -16.22
N ASN A 148 15.41 28.39 -16.26
CA ASN A 148 14.53 28.39 -15.10
C ASN A 148 14.07 26.95 -14.84
N ILE A 149 14.19 26.49 -13.60
CA ILE A 149 13.80 25.13 -13.20
C ILE A 149 12.50 25.21 -12.40
N THR A 150 11.47 24.51 -12.85
CA THR A 150 10.21 24.38 -12.13
C THR A 150 9.86 22.91 -11.92
N SER A 151 9.13 22.62 -10.85
CA SER A 151 8.62 21.28 -10.55
C SER A 151 7.10 21.32 -10.49
N PRO A 152 6.39 21.18 -11.62
CA PRO A 152 4.93 21.13 -11.61
C PRO A 152 4.43 19.95 -10.76
N ASP A 153 3.22 20.08 -10.23
CA ASP A 153 2.56 18.96 -9.58
C ASP A 153 2.25 17.84 -10.60
N LYS A 154 1.94 16.66 -10.08
CA LYS A 154 1.77 15.43 -10.89
C LYS A 154 0.60 15.51 -11.85
N GLU A 155 -0.46 16.24 -11.51
CA GLU A 155 -1.61 16.41 -12.39
C GLU A 155 -1.25 17.33 -13.55
N THR A 156 -0.61 18.46 -13.24
CA THR A 156 -0.11 19.42 -14.22
C THR A 156 0.90 18.77 -15.17
N ALA A 157 1.84 17.98 -14.65
CA ALA A 157 2.81 17.26 -15.48
C ALA A 157 2.16 16.20 -16.39
N TYR A 158 1.11 15.52 -15.92
CA TYR A 158 0.34 14.58 -16.74
C TYR A 158 -0.40 15.29 -17.87
N ARG A 159 -1.06 16.41 -17.57
CA ARG A 159 -1.81 17.20 -18.56
C ARG A 159 -0.91 17.83 -19.62
N LEU A 160 0.20 18.45 -19.21
CA LEU A 160 1.07 19.22 -20.12
C LEU A 160 2.05 18.35 -20.91
N TYR A 161 2.58 17.28 -20.31
CA TYR A 161 3.68 16.51 -20.89
C TYR A 161 3.36 15.02 -21.06
N ASN A 162 2.15 14.59 -20.70
CA ASN A 162 1.76 13.18 -20.69
C ASN A 162 2.79 12.31 -19.92
N ILE A 163 3.18 12.79 -18.73
CA ILE A 163 4.07 12.09 -17.80
C ILE A 163 3.22 11.43 -16.72
N ASN A 164 3.41 10.13 -16.51
CA ASN A 164 2.60 9.38 -15.53
C ASN A 164 2.80 9.93 -14.11
N LYS A 165 1.68 10.08 -13.36
CA LYS A 165 1.62 10.64 -12.00
C LYS A 165 2.52 9.93 -10.96
N LYS A 166 3.08 8.77 -11.29
CA LYS A 166 4.07 8.08 -10.45
C LYS A 166 5.49 8.67 -10.52
N TYR A 167 5.78 9.59 -11.45
CA TYR A 167 7.09 10.23 -11.59
C TYR A 167 7.04 11.69 -11.12
N THR A 168 8.20 12.19 -10.69
CA THR A 168 8.41 13.64 -10.50
C THR A 168 8.86 14.24 -11.83
N THR A 169 8.45 15.46 -12.13
CA THR A 169 8.83 16.16 -13.35
C THR A 169 9.55 17.46 -12.99
N LEU A 170 10.72 17.67 -13.58
CA LEU A 170 11.40 18.95 -13.63
C LEU A 170 11.22 19.53 -15.03
N VAL A 171 10.86 20.79 -15.13
CA VAL A 171 10.75 21.52 -16.39
C VAL A 171 11.81 22.59 -16.42
N LEU A 172 12.65 22.56 -17.45
CA LEU A 172 13.69 23.52 -17.72
C LEU A 172 13.21 24.39 -18.88
N THR A 173 13.04 25.68 -18.61
CA THR A 173 12.64 26.69 -19.60
C THR A 173 13.78 27.67 -19.75
N LYS A 174 14.24 27.91 -20.97
CA LYS A 174 15.31 28.87 -21.23
C LYS A 174 14.93 30.26 -20.68
N LYS A 175 15.88 30.93 -20.04
CA LYS A 175 15.73 32.30 -19.53
C LYS A 175 15.54 33.30 -20.65
#